data_AF-A0A428J9J9-F1
#
_entry.id   AF-A0A428J9J9-F1
#
_cell.length_a   1.000
_cell.length_b   1.000
_cell.length_c   1.000
_cell.angle_alpha   90.00
_cell.angle_beta   90.00
_cell.angle_gamma   90.00
#
_symmetry.space_group_name_H-M   'P 1'
#
loop_
_entity.id
_entity.type
_entity.pdbx_description
1 polymer ?
#
loop_
_entity_poly.entity_id
_entity_poly.type
_entity_poly.pdbx_seq_one_letter_code
_entity_poly.pdbx_strand_id
1 'polypeptide(L)'
;MTRILYVILLLVVLAGCSTATTTAEDEVLEAATAPWVEQQFNTVETDIDEVDKQVTQLDKDIARVEAKLQDYKNTTFTDVPRTYEHYEAIMHLFDKKIISGYLEEKKFYPYRQLTRYQAASMLVSTLGLPLSKEEPVFNDVAGWPVEQIMATYENGIFQGSNGSFMPNQPMKRRHMAMVLVRAFGLEAPENAEFTSYNDVSETVGGFDAIKTITQLGIAKGSNGNFMPESPTTRAQFSAFIYRTLQYMEAQGVEDVQGAEEAQDDEQEIQDEQSPDTQQTEDTKKP
;
A
#
# COMPACT_ATOMS: atom_id res chain seq x y z
N MET A 1 -15.76 14.89 28.35
CA MET A 1 -16.73 15.92 28.79
C MET A 1 -17.20 16.71 27.58
N THR A 2 -18.48 17.08 27.57
CA THR A 2 -19.09 18.06 26.64
C THR A 2 -19.03 17.74 25.14
N ARG A 3 -20.03 16.96 24.65
CA ARG A 3 -20.80 17.28 23.42
C ARG A 3 -21.85 16.24 22.98
N ILE A 4 -22.22 15.28 23.83
CA ILE A 4 -23.41 14.43 23.59
C ILE A 4 -24.38 14.55 24.76
N LEU A 5 -24.72 15.80 25.11
CA LEU A 5 -25.74 16.11 26.11
C LEU A 5 -26.72 17.18 25.59
N TYR A 6 -26.84 17.32 24.27
CA TYR A 6 -27.63 18.39 23.63
C TYR A 6 -28.85 17.92 22.86
N VAL A 7 -29.19 16.62 22.91
CA VAL A 7 -30.37 16.08 22.21
C VAL A 7 -31.47 15.60 23.18
N ILE A 8 -31.22 15.51 24.49
CA ILE A 8 -32.20 14.99 25.47
C ILE A 8 -32.41 15.96 26.66
N LEU A 9 -32.48 17.28 26.42
CA LEU A 9 -32.93 18.22 27.44
C LEU A 9 -33.60 19.46 26.84
N LEU A 10 -34.75 19.27 26.17
CA LEU A 10 -35.61 20.39 25.77
C LEU A 10 -37.09 20.10 26.06
N LEU A 11 -37.34 19.84 27.34
CA LEU A 11 -38.58 20.01 28.10
C LEU A 11 -38.10 20.67 29.40
N VAL A 12 -38.52 21.83 29.90
CA VAL A 12 -39.76 22.63 29.87
C VAL A 12 -39.28 24.06 30.26
N VAL A 13 -39.81 25.20 29.80
CA VAL A 13 -40.92 25.96 30.42
C VAL A 13 -41.05 27.28 29.66
N LEU A 14 -42.23 27.54 29.08
CA LEU A 14 -42.86 28.86 29.17
C LEU A 14 -44.37 28.65 29.28
N ALA A 15 -44.89 28.96 30.45
CA ALA A 15 -46.29 28.87 30.81
C ALA A 15 -47.11 29.96 30.10
N GLY A 16 -48.30 29.58 29.63
CA GLY A 16 -49.40 30.51 29.41
C GLY A 16 -50.13 30.35 28.08
N CYS A 17 -51.00 29.33 27.96
CA CYS A 17 -52.36 29.59 27.48
C CYS A 17 -53.30 28.42 27.81
N SER A 18 -54.56 28.78 27.92
CA SER A 18 -55.66 28.09 28.57
C SER A 18 -56.14 26.80 27.91
N THR A 19 -56.81 26.00 28.75
CA THR A 19 -57.82 24.94 28.45
C THR A 19 -57.35 23.67 27.75
N ALA A 20 -57.65 22.54 28.41
CA ALA A 20 -57.45 21.13 28.05
C ALA A 20 -56.00 20.61 28.23
N THR A 21 -55.70 20.14 29.45
CA THR A 21 -54.43 19.45 29.74
C THR A 21 -54.72 18.19 30.56
N THR A 22 -55.16 17.15 29.87
CA THR A 22 -55.18 15.75 30.38
C THR A 22 -55.02 14.74 29.25
N THR A 23 -54.56 15.12 28.06
CA THR A 23 -54.44 14.17 26.93
C THR A 23 -53.05 14.10 26.31
N ALA A 24 -52.21 15.13 26.47
CA ALA A 24 -50.87 15.12 25.87
C ALA A 24 -49.83 14.35 26.70
N GLU A 25 -49.94 14.30 28.03
CA GLU A 25 -49.02 13.52 28.88
C GLU A 25 -49.37 12.01 28.87
N ASP A 26 -50.67 11.68 28.86
CA ASP A 26 -51.14 10.29 28.81
C ASP A 26 -50.90 9.63 27.43
N GLU A 27 -51.02 10.36 26.31
CA GLU A 27 -50.68 9.83 24.96
C GLU A 27 -49.18 9.58 24.79
N VAL A 28 -48.33 10.43 25.39
CA VAL A 28 -46.88 10.24 25.36
C VAL A 28 -46.48 9.04 26.25
N LEU A 29 -47.19 8.80 27.35
CA LEU A 29 -47.02 7.62 28.20
C LEU A 29 -47.47 6.33 27.49
N GLU A 30 -48.55 6.36 26.72
CA GLU A 30 -49.06 5.22 25.95
C GLU A 30 -48.12 4.90 24.77
N ALA A 31 -47.58 5.91 24.09
CA ALA A 31 -46.60 5.73 23.03
C ALA A 31 -45.27 5.15 23.55
N ALA A 32 -44.82 5.56 24.74
CA ALA A 32 -43.59 5.06 25.36
C ALA A 32 -43.71 3.63 25.93
N THR A 33 -44.93 3.16 26.19
CA THR A 33 -45.21 1.80 26.69
C THR A 33 -45.66 0.84 25.58
N ALA A 34 -45.68 1.30 24.34
CA ALA A 34 -46.14 0.50 23.22
C ALA A 34 -45.17 -0.66 22.92
N PRO A 35 -45.68 -1.89 22.63
CA PRO A 35 -44.83 -3.07 22.40
C PRO A 35 -43.76 -2.92 21.32
N TRP A 36 -43.98 -2.03 20.34
CA TRP A 36 -43.01 -1.75 19.28
C TRP A 36 -41.77 -0.99 19.81
N VAL A 37 -41.92 -0.18 20.85
CA VAL A 37 -40.81 0.51 21.51
C VAL A 37 -39.88 -0.51 22.17
N GLU A 38 -40.45 -1.47 22.88
CA GLU A 38 -39.72 -2.57 23.52
C GLU A 38 -39.03 -3.47 22.47
N GLN A 39 -39.70 -3.74 21.34
CA GLN A 39 -39.10 -4.46 20.22
C GLN A 39 -37.92 -3.69 19.61
N GLN A 40 -38.03 -2.36 19.44
CA GLN A 40 -36.94 -1.53 18.96
C GLN A 40 -35.76 -1.50 19.94
N PHE A 41 -36.02 -1.36 21.25
CA PHE A 41 -34.97 -1.43 22.27
C PHE A 41 -34.25 -2.78 22.27
N ASN A 42 -34.99 -3.89 22.24
CA ASN A 42 -34.38 -5.22 22.18
C ASN A 42 -33.57 -5.45 20.89
N THR A 43 -34.02 -4.88 19.77
CA THR A 43 -33.29 -4.93 18.50
C THR A 43 -31.98 -4.15 18.63
N VAL A 44 -32.03 -2.92 19.16
CA VAL A 44 -30.85 -2.09 19.39
C VAL A 44 -29.87 -2.74 20.37
N GLU A 45 -30.35 -3.38 21.43
CA GLU A 45 -29.50 -4.12 22.39
C GLU A 45 -28.79 -5.30 21.70
N THR A 46 -29.51 -6.04 20.85
CA THR A 46 -28.92 -7.14 20.07
C THR A 46 -27.89 -6.63 19.06
N ASP A 47 -28.18 -5.52 18.38
CA ASP A 47 -27.26 -4.88 17.44
C ASP A 47 -25.98 -4.38 18.16
N ILE A 48 -26.12 -3.82 19.38
CA ILE A 48 -24.99 -3.40 20.22
C ILE A 48 -24.12 -4.61 20.59
N ASP A 49 -24.72 -5.73 20.99
CA ASP A 49 -24.00 -6.96 21.30
C ASP A 49 -23.26 -7.54 20.09
N GLU A 50 -23.83 -7.39 18.89
CA GLU A 50 -23.18 -7.81 17.65
C GLU A 50 -22.00 -6.90 17.29
N VAL A 51 -22.16 -5.58 17.45
CA VAL A 51 -21.06 -4.62 17.26
C VAL A 51 -19.92 -4.89 18.26
N ASP A 52 -20.21 -5.16 19.53
CA ASP A 52 -19.19 -5.45 20.55
C ASP A 52 -18.38 -6.73 20.22
N LYS A 53 -19.05 -7.75 19.69
CA LYS A 53 -18.39 -8.96 19.16
C LYS A 53 -17.50 -8.64 17.95
N GLN A 54 -17.97 -7.80 17.04
CA GLN A 54 -17.19 -7.38 15.87
C GLN A 54 -15.95 -6.58 16.29
N VAL A 55 -16.09 -5.64 17.23
CA VAL A 55 -14.97 -4.88 17.80
C VAL A 55 -13.96 -5.82 18.45
N THR A 56 -14.43 -6.74 19.30
CA THR A 56 -13.57 -7.74 19.95
C THR A 56 -12.85 -8.65 18.94
N GLN A 57 -13.51 -8.98 17.82
CA GLN A 57 -12.90 -9.76 16.76
C GLN A 57 -11.84 -8.94 16.00
N LEU A 58 -12.14 -7.67 15.72
CA LEU A 58 -11.21 -6.76 15.07
C LEU A 58 -9.95 -6.54 15.92
N ASP A 59 -10.09 -6.38 17.24
CA ASP A 59 -8.95 -6.24 18.16
C ASP A 59 -8.02 -7.46 18.11
N LYS A 60 -8.60 -8.67 18.03
CA LYS A 60 -7.81 -9.90 17.87
C LYS A 60 -7.10 -9.95 16.52
N ASP A 61 -7.75 -9.48 15.46
CA ASP A 61 -7.17 -9.44 14.13
C ASP A 61 -6.05 -8.40 14.04
N ILE A 62 -6.21 -7.22 14.67
CA ILE A 62 -5.17 -6.19 14.81
C ILE A 62 -3.96 -6.77 15.54
N ALA A 63 -4.15 -7.36 16.74
CA ALA A 63 -3.05 -7.95 17.51
C ALA A 63 -2.31 -9.06 16.73
N ARG A 64 -3.03 -9.83 15.90
CA ARG A 64 -2.44 -10.84 15.02
C ARG A 64 -1.61 -10.22 13.90
N VAL A 65 -2.08 -9.13 13.30
CA VAL A 65 -1.34 -8.38 12.28
C VAL A 65 -0.09 -7.75 12.88
N GLU A 66 -0.18 -7.15 14.06
CA GLU A 66 0.96 -6.56 14.78
C GLU A 66 2.03 -7.59 15.11
N ALA A 67 1.64 -8.75 15.64
CA ALA A 67 2.58 -9.84 15.92
C ALA A 67 3.30 -10.32 14.64
N LYS A 68 2.60 -10.39 13.51
CA LYS A 68 3.20 -10.71 12.21
C LYS A 68 4.13 -9.60 11.71
N LEU A 69 3.80 -8.34 11.95
CA LEU A 69 4.64 -7.20 11.60
C LEU A 69 5.93 -7.18 12.42
N GLN A 70 5.85 -7.55 13.70
CA GLN A 70 7.01 -7.69 14.59
C GLN A 70 7.93 -8.83 14.13
N ASP A 71 7.37 -9.99 13.76
CA ASP A 71 8.12 -11.12 13.21
C ASP A 71 8.77 -10.75 11.86
N TYR A 72 8.04 -10.00 11.01
CA TYR A 72 8.56 -9.46 9.76
C TYR A 72 9.79 -8.58 9.97
N LYS A 73 9.75 -7.62 10.91
CA LYS A 73 10.87 -6.73 11.25
C LYS A 73 12.10 -7.48 11.77
N ASN A 74 11.90 -8.63 12.43
CA ASN A 74 12.99 -9.44 12.99
C ASN A 74 13.47 -10.55 12.02
N THR A 75 12.79 -10.76 10.90
CA THR A 75 13.08 -11.88 9.99
C THR A 75 14.26 -11.55 9.08
N THR A 76 15.33 -12.31 9.22
CA THR A 76 16.38 -12.43 8.19
C THR A 76 16.10 -13.67 7.34
N PHE A 77 16.18 -13.56 6.02
CA PHE A 77 16.04 -14.73 5.14
C PHE A 77 17.22 -15.69 5.33
N THR A 78 16.92 -16.94 5.65
CA THR A 78 17.92 -17.98 5.92
C THR A 78 18.77 -18.36 4.70
N ASP A 79 18.24 -18.14 3.50
CA ASP A 79 18.89 -18.38 2.21
C ASP A 79 19.52 -17.11 1.60
N VAL A 80 19.56 -16.00 2.35
CA VAL A 80 20.22 -14.75 1.97
C VAL A 80 21.12 -14.30 3.12
N PRO A 81 22.31 -14.93 3.31
CA PRO A 81 23.24 -14.52 4.36
C PRO A 81 23.79 -13.12 4.09
N ARG A 82 24.25 -12.41 5.13
CA ARG A 82 24.85 -11.06 5.01
C ARG A 82 26.03 -10.98 4.02
N THR A 83 26.71 -12.11 3.78
CA THR A 83 27.82 -12.21 2.81
C THR A 83 27.36 -12.42 1.38
N TYR A 84 26.06 -12.59 1.13
CA TYR A 84 25.51 -12.76 -0.21
C TYR A 84 25.55 -11.44 -0.99
N GLU A 85 25.98 -11.50 -2.25
CA GLU A 85 26.24 -10.31 -3.09
C GLU A 85 25.02 -9.41 -3.32
N HIS A 86 23.80 -9.94 -3.16
CA HIS A 86 22.57 -9.16 -3.32
C HIS A 86 21.83 -8.97 -1.99
N TYR A 87 22.48 -9.25 -0.84
CA TYR A 87 21.89 -9.10 0.48
C TYR A 87 21.33 -7.69 0.70
N GLU A 88 22.16 -6.67 0.48
CA GLU A 88 21.77 -5.27 0.69
C GLU A 88 20.57 -4.86 -0.16
N ALA A 89 20.59 -5.20 -1.45
CA ALA A 89 19.48 -4.91 -2.36
C ALA A 89 18.18 -5.61 -1.92
N ILE A 90 18.27 -6.88 -1.53
CA ILE A 90 17.10 -7.65 -1.08
C ILE A 90 16.54 -7.06 0.21
N MET A 91 17.40 -6.82 1.21
CA MET A 91 16.93 -6.31 2.50
C MET A 91 16.39 -4.88 2.37
N HIS A 92 17.04 -4.00 1.61
CA HIS A 92 16.55 -2.64 1.39
C HIS A 92 15.15 -2.62 0.75
N LEU A 93 14.93 -3.43 -0.30
CA LEU A 93 13.62 -3.50 -0.95
C LEU A 93 12.59 -4.22 -0.08
N PHE A 94 13.02 -5.15 0.78
CA PHE A 94 12.15 -5.79 1.76
C PHE A 94 11.70 -4.77 2.80
N ASP A 95 12.61 -3.99 3.37
CA ASP A 95 12.30 -2.96 4.37
C ASP A 95 11.34 -1.89 3.81
N LYS A 96 11.49 -1.53 2.53
CA LYS A 96 10.57 -0.65 1.78
C LYS A 96 9.25 -1.32 1.36
N LYS A 97 9.01 -2.59 1.74
CA LYS A 97 7.82 -3.39 1.38
C LYS A 97 7.60 -3.56 -0.14
N ILE A 98 8.65 -3.37 -0.94
CA ILE A 98 8.63 -3.54 -2.40
C ILE A 98 8.68 -5.02 -2.76
N ILE A 99 9.42 -5.81 -1.98
CA ILE A 99 9.50 -7.25 -2.15
C ILE A 99 9.07 -7.98 -0.88
N SER A 100 8.54 -9.18 -1.09
CA SER A 100 8.26 -10.14 -0.04
C SER A 100 9.06 -11.42 -0.26
N GLY A 101 9.29 -12.14 0.84
CA GLY A 101 9.76 -13.51 0.81
C GLY A 101 8.67 -14.48 1.27
N TYR A 102 9.05 -15.73 1.37
CA TYR A 102 8.25 -16.82 1.90
C TYR A 102 8.51 -16.86 3.41
N LEU A 103 7.81 -15.97 4.12
CA LEU A 103 8.06 -15.68 5.53
C LEU A 103 7.86 -16.90 6.43
N GLU A 104 6.85 -17.73 6.15
CA GLU A 104 6.61 -18.99 6.87
C GLU A 104 7.82 -19.93 6.82
N GLU A 105 8.57 -19.89 5.71
CA GLU A 105 9.77 -20.69 5.50
C GLU A 105 11.06 -19.93 5.84
N LYS A 106 10.96 -18.64 6.18
CA LYS A 106 12.09 -17.69 6.34
C LYS A 106 13.04 -17.72 5.14
N LYS A 107 12.49 -17.74 3.92
CA LYS A 107 13.26 -17.82 2.66
C LYS A 107 12.88 -16.75 1.66
N PHE A 108 13.84 -16.34 0.84
CA PHE A 108 13.63 -15.43 -0.28
C PHE A 108 13.61 -16.13 -1.65
N TYR A 109 14.26 -17.29 -1.76
CA TYR A 109 14.53 -18.01 -3.00
C TYR A 109 15.27 -17.17 -4.05
N PRO A 110 16.51 -16.71 -3.76
CA PRO A 110 17.22 -15.75 -4.60
C PRO A 110 17.45 -16.22 -6.04
N TYR A 111 17.66 -17.52 -6.24
CA TYR A 111 17.95 -18.13 -7.54
C TYR A 111 16.71 -18.56 -8.33
N ARG A 112 15.50 -18.43 -7.75
CA ARG A 112 14.27 -18.77 -8.47
C ARG A 112 14.06 -17.77 -9.61
N GLN A 113 13.66 -18.28 -10.77
CA GLN A 113 13.34 -17.45 -11.92
C GLN A 113 12.14 -16.57 -11.58
N LEU A 114 12.26 -15.29 -11.89
CA LEU A 114 11.21 -14.30 -11.70
C LEU A 114 10.20 -14.41 -12.84
N THR A 115 8.91 -14.47 -12.52
CA THR A 115 7.86 -14.43 -13.55
C THR A 115 7.54 -13.00 -13.96
N ARG A 116 6.88 -12.82 -15.11
CA ARG A 116 6.44 -11.50 -15.58
C ARG A 116 5.47 -10.82 -14.61
N TYR A 117 4.54 -11.57 -14.01
CA TYR A 117 3.66 -11.02 -12.97
C TYR A 117 4.43 -10.56 -11.74
N GLN A 118 5.38 -11.35 -11.25
CA GLN A 118 6.18 -10.95 -10.08
C GLN A 118 6.99 -9.69 -10.36
N ALA A 119 7.56 -9.55 -11.56
CA ALA A 119 8.24 -8.34 -11.98
C ALA A 119 7.30 -7.12 -12.02
N ALA A 120 6.08 -7.28 -12.55
CA ALA A 120 5.08 -6.23 -12.58
C ALA A 120 4.65 -5.81 -11.16
N SER A 121 4.35 -6.76 -10.28
CA SER A 121 4.00 -6.49 -8.89
C SER A 121 5.10 -5.74 -8.15
N MET A 122 6.37 -6.13 -8.32
CA MET A 122 7.51 -5.41 -7.75
C MET A 122 7.59 -3.97 -8.27
N LEU A 123 7.33 -3.73 -9.55
CA LEU A 123 7.37 -2.38 -10.13
C LEU A 123 6.17 -1.52 -9.71
N VAL A 124 4.97 -2.09 -9.57
CA VAL A 124 3.80 -1.40 -8.98
C VAL A 124 4.14 -0.91 -7.58
N SER A 125 4.68 -1.81 -6.74
CA SER A 125 5.07 -1.45 -5.37
C SER A 125 6.24 -0.46 -5.34
N THR A 126 7.22 -0.60 -6.23
CA THR A 126 8.37 0.31 -6.29
C THR A 126 7.95 1.73 -6.64
N LEU A 127 7.05 1.87 -7.62
CA LEU A 127 6.63 3.18 -8.15
C LEU A 127 5.39 3.76 -7.45
N GLY A 128 4.82 3.03 -6.48
CA GLY A 128 3.58 3.45 -5.81
C GLY A 128 2.39 3.57 -6.77
N LEU A 129 2.32 2.76 -7.84
CA LEU A 129 1.28 2.93 -8.86
C LEU A 129 -0.11 2.63 -8.27
N PRO A 130 -1.12 3.48 -8.55
CA PRO A 130 -2.49 3.15 -8.20
C PRO A 130 -2.93 1.90 -8.97
N LEU A 131 -3.70 1.04 -8.30
CA LEU A 131 -4.29 -0.13 -8.95
C LEU A 131 -5.31 0.32 -10.01
N SER A 132 -5.27 -0.30 -11.17
CA SER A 132 -6.20 0.00 -12.26
C SER A 132 -7.63 -0.38 -11.88
N LYS A 133 -8.59 0.38 -12.41
CA LYS A 133 -10.04 0.11 -12.31
C LYS A 133 -10.64 -0.28 -13.67
N GLU A 134 -9.80 -0.38 -14.69
CA GLU A 134 -10.20 -0.68 -16.05
C GLU A 134 -10.30 -2.19 -16.29
N GLU A 135 -11.11 -2.55 -17.28
CA GLU A 135 -11.24 -3.94 -17.71
C GLU A 135 -9.92 -4.47 -18.33
N PRO A 136 -9.59 -5.76 -18.13
CA PRO A 136 -8.36 -6.33 -18.66
C PRO A 136 -8.31 -6.30 -20.19
N VAL A 137 -7.20 -5.79 -20.73
CA VAL A 137 -6.90 -5.88 -22.18
C VAL A 137 -6.30 -7.23 -22.59
N PHE A 138 -5.84 -8.03 -21.61
CA PHE A 138 -5.16 -9.30 -21.82
C PHE A 138 -6.11 -10.47 -21.60
N ASN A 139 -6.03 -11.49 -22.46
CA ASN A 139 -6.94 -12.63 -22.42
C ASN A 139 -6.53 -13.71 -21.40
N ASP A 140 -5.30 -13.65 -20.85
CA ASP A 140 -4.68 -14.70 -20.04
C ASP A 140 -4.41 -14.29 -18.59
N VAL A 141 -5.10 -13.25 -18.10
CA VAL A 141 -4.91 -12.69 -16.75
C VAL A 141 -6.03 -13.05 -15.76
N ALA A 142 -7.06 -13.77 -16.19
CA ALA A 142 -8.09 -14.26 -15.29
C ALA A 142 -7.48 -15.11 -14.15
N GLY A 143 -7.85 -14.81 -12.90
CA GLY A 143 -7.30 -15.46 -11.70
C GLY A 143 -5.96 -14.89 -11.21
N TRP A 144 -5.44 -13.85 -11.85
CA TRP A 144 -4.32 -13.05 -11.34
C TRP A 144 -4.83 -11.75 -10.72
N PRO A 145 -4.00 -11.04 -9.95
CA PRO A 145 -4.25 -9.65 -9.59
C PRO A 145 -4.22 -8.75 -10.83
N VAL A 146 -5.35 -8.71 -11.53
CA VAL A 146 -5.53 -8.04 -12.83
C VAL A 146 -5.23 -6.56 -12.72
N GLU A 147 -5.64 -5.93 -11.63
CA GLU A 147 -5.53 -4.49 -11.40
C GLU A 147 -4.07 -4.04 -11.36
N GLN A 148 -3.16 -4.87 -10.82
CA GLN A 148 -1.72 -4.62 -10.83
C GLN A 148 -1.13 -4.76 -12.23
N ILE A 149 -1.54 -5.80 -12.96
CA ILE A 149 -1.09 -6.03 -14.33
C ILE A 149 -1.51 -4.84 -15.21
N MET A 150 -2.78 -4.44 -15.11
CA MET A 150 -3.34 -3.32 -15.85
C MET A 150 -2.71 -1.98 -15.47
N ALA A 151 -2.41 -1.73 -14.19
CA ALA A 151 -1.68 -0.53 -13.78
C ALA A 151 -0.32 -0.41 -14.49
N THR A 152 0.43 -1.52 -14.63
CA THR A 152 1.69 -1.48 -15.39
C THR A 152 1.50 -1.34 -16.89
N TYR A 153 0.37 -1.75 -17.43
CA TYR A 153 0.03 -1.59 -18.85
C TYR A 153 -0.33 -0.15 -19.18
N GLU A 154 -1.18 0.46 -18.37
CA GLU A 154 -1.61 1.87 -18.50
C GLU A 154 -0.43 2.84 -18.39
N ASN A 155 0.53 2.53 -17.53
CA ASN A 155 1.76 3.30 -17.39
C ASN A 155 2.83 2.95 -18.44
N GLY A 156 2.48 2.14 -19.46
CA GLY A 156 3.37 1.81 -20.59
C GLY A 156 4.57 0.92 -20.23
N ILE A 157 4.62 0.38 -19.01
CA ILE A 157 5.74 -0.44 -18.52
C ILE A 157 5.70 -1.81 -19.20
N PHE A 158 4.55 -2.49 -19.14
CA PHE A 158 4.31 -3.79 -19.76
C PHE A 158 3.28 -3.68 -20.88
N GLN A 159 3.61 -4.19 -22.07
CA GLN A 159 2.71 -4.11 -23.23
C GLN A 159 2.05 -5.46 -23.60
N GLY A 160 2.53 -6.56 -23.00
CA GLY A 160 2.15 -7.92 -23.44
C GLY A 160 2.60 -8.23 -24.87
N SER A 161 2.01 -9.26 -25.46
CA SER A 161 2.17 -9.62 -26.87
C SER A 161 0.95 -10.40 -27.35
N ASN A 162 0.42 -10.07 -28.53
CA ASN A 162 -0.73 -10.75 -29.14
C ASN A 162 -1.95 -10.88 -28.20
N GLY A 163 -2.26 -9.80 -27.45
CA GLY A 163 -3.37 -9.79 -26.50
C GLY A 163 -3.16 -10.66 -25.25
N SER A 164 -1.92 -11.08 -24.96
CA SER A 164 -1.56 -11.86 -23.77
C SER A 164 -0.49 -11.16 -22.95
N PHE A 165 -0.58 -11.25 -21.62
CA PHE A 165 0.42 -10.76 -20.69
C PHE A 165 1.51 -11.80 -20.38
N MET A 166 1.17 -13.09 -20.40
CA MET A 166 1.99 -14.24 -20.03
C MET A 166 2.51 -14.20 -18.56
N PRO A 167 1.62 -14.15 -17.55
CA PRO A 167 1.99 -13.87 -16.15
C PRO A 167 2.99 -14.87 -15.55
N ASN A 168 2.90 -16.14 -15.92
CA ASN A 168 3.77 -17.22 -15.45
C ASN A 168 5.11 -17.32 -16.18
N GLN A 169 5.26 -16.65 -17.33
CA GLN A 169 6.46 -16.81 -18.14
C GLN A 169 7.67 -16.20 -17.42
N PRO A 170 8.83 -16.90 -17.39
CA PRO A 170 10.06 -16.34 -16.86
C PRO A 170 10.47 -15.04 -17.57
N MET A 171 10.85 -14.03 -16.79
CA MET A 171 11.28 -12.74 -17.30
C MET A 171 12.71 -12.82 -17.84
N LYS A 172 12.88 -12.67 -19.15
CA LYS A 172 14.20 -12.58 -19.79
C LYS A 172 14.93 -11.29 -19.42
N ARG A 173 16.26 -11.32 -19.38
CA ARG A 173 17.10 -10.16 -19.04
C ARG A 173 16.89 -8.96 -19.96
N ARG A 174 16.68 -9.15 -21.26
CA ARG A 174 16.34 -8.02 -22.15
C ARG A 174 15.01 -7.37 -21.79
N HIS A 175 14.01 -8.16 -21.38
CA HIS A 175 12.69 -7.64 -21.05
C HIS A 175 12.75 -6.89 -19.72
N MET A 176 13.55 -7.38 -18.76
CA MET A 176 13.91 -6.66 -17.55
C MET A 176 14.48 -5.27 -17.87
N ALA A 177 15.44 -5.19 -18.80
CA ALA A 177 16.02 -3.90 -19.19
C ALA A 177 14.95 -2.95 -19.76
N MET A 178 14.13 -3.44 -20.68
CA MET A 178 13.06 -2.65 -21.30
C MET A 178 12.05 -2.12 -20.28
N VAL A 179 11.61 -2.95 -19.32
CA VAL A 179 10.64 -2.51 -18.33
C VAL A 179 11.23 -1.52 -17.33
N LEU A 180 12.50 -1.65 -16.95
CA LEU A 180 13.15 -0.66 -16.07
C LEU A 180 13.32 0.69 -16.76
N VAL A 181 13.73 0.69 -18.02
CA VAL A 181 13.86 1.94 -18.78
C VAL A 181 12.51 2.65 -18.90
N ARG A 182 11.43 1.92 -19.20
CA ARG A 182 10.08 2.48 -19.29
C ARG A 182 9.54 2.95 -17.93
N ALA A 183 9.72 2.11 -16.90
CA ALA A 183 9.21 2.37 -15.55
C ALA A 183 9.76 3.66 -14.95
N PHE A 184 11.04 3.95 -15.17
CA PHE A 184 11.73 5.10 -14.55
C PHE A 184 12.09 6.20 -15.55
N GLY A 185 11.63 6.10 -16.81
CA GLY A 185 11.99 7.06 -17.86
C GLY A 185 13.50 7.21 -18.03
N LEU A 186 14.25 6.10 -17.96
CA LEU A 186 15.71 6.16 -17.91
C LEU A 186 16.29 6.61 -19.25
N GLU A 187 17.10 7.65 -19.20
CA GLU A 187 17.88 8.15 -20.33
C GLU A 187 19.35 8.24 -19.93
N ALA A 188 20.23 7.75 -20.80
CA ALA A 188 21.67 7.86 -20.59
C ALA A 188 22.16 9.21 -21.13
N PRO A 189 23.11 9.89 -20.45
CA PRO A 189 23.75 11.08 -21.00
C PRO A 189 24.36 10.82 -22.39
N GLU A 190 24.31 11.81 -23.28
CA GLU A 190 24.78 11.68 -24.67
C GLU A 190 26.23 11.19 -24.79
N ASN A 191 27.07 11.55 -23.82
CA ASN A 191 28.48 11.20 -23.75
C ASN A 191 28.80 10.00 -22.85
N ALA A 192 27.79 9.25 -22.40
CA ALA A 192 28.01 8.08 -21.56
C ALA A 192 28.66 6.95 -22.38
N GLU A 193 29.79 6.44 -21.91
CA GLU A 193 30.51 5.34 -22.56
C GLU A 193 29.70 4.04 -22.49
N PHE A 194 29.54 3.35 -23.62
CA PHE A 194 28.93 2.03 -23.68
C PHE A 194 29.97 0.98 -24.08
N THR A 195 30.32 0.12 -23.12
CA THR A 195 31.08 -1.09 -23.43
C THR A 195 30.12 -2.14 -24.00
N SER A 196 30.26 -2.46 -25.28
CA SER A 196 29.42 -3.45 -25.94
C SER A 196 29.64 -4.86 -25.36
N TYR A 197 28.59 -5.68 -25.46
CA TYR A 197 28.64 -7.09 -25.12
C TYR A 197 28.76 -7.95 -26.38
N ASN A 198 29.43 -9.09 -26.29
CA ASN A 198 29.65 -10.00 -27.42
C ASN A 198 28.33 -10.58 -27.97
N ASP A 199 27.29 -10.65 -27.14
CA ASP A 199 25.98 -11.26 -27.43
C ASP A 199 24.84 -10.22 -27.57
N VAL A 200 25.19 -8.94 -27.71
CA VAL A 200 24.23 -7.84 -27.88
C VAL A 200 24.60 -7.03 -29.12
N SER A 201 23.96 -7.35 -30.24
CA SER A 201 23.99 -6.52 -31.47
C SER A 201 22.81 -5.56 -31.51
N GLU A 202 22.89 -4.52 -32.36
CA GLU A 202 21.82 -3.52 -32.55
C GLU A 202 20.48 -4.15 -33.01
N THR A 203 20.52 -5.36 -33.58
CA THR A 203 19.34 -6.12 -34.01
C THR A 203 18.69 -6.92 -32.87
N VAL A 204 19.33 -7.04 -31.70
CA VAL A 204 18.75 -7.73 -30.54
C VAL A 204 17.62 -6.87 -29.98
N GLY A 205 16.43 -7.45 -29.87
CA GLY A 205 15.30 -6.78 -29.23
C GLY A 205 15.67 -6.30 -27.82
N GLY A 206 15.45 -5.01 -27.54
CA GLY A 206 15.83 -4.37 -26.29
C GLY A 206 17.27 -3.85 -26.23
N PHE A 207 17.99 -3.81 -27.36
CA PHE A 207 19.35 -3.25 -27.47
C PHE A 207 19.48 -1.89 -26.77
N ASP A 208 18.63 -0.92 -27.13
CA ASP A 208 18.70 0.43 -26.57
C ASP A 208 18.51 0.42 -25.05
N ALA A 209 17.57 -0.39 -24.55
CA ALA A 209 17.33 -0.49 -23.13
C ALA A 209 18.52 -1.12 -22.38
N ILE A 210 19.15 -2.15 -22.96
CA ILE A 210 20.35 -2.79 -22.41
C ILE A 210 21.51 -1.79 -22.37
N LYS A 211 21.68 -1.03 -23.46
CA LYS A 211 22.68 0.03 -23.57
C LYS A 211 22.47 1.08 -22.49
N THR A 212 21.26 1.62 -22.35
CA THR A 212 20.92 2.63 -21.33
C THR A 212 21.25 2.15 -19.93
N ILE A 213 20.71 1.01 -19.49
CA ILE A 213 20.95 0.55 -18.10
C ILE A 213 22.41 0.16 -17.85
N THR A 214 23.19 -0.16 -18.89
CA THR A 214 24.63 -0.41 -18.78
C THR A 214 25.40 0.90 -18.60
N GLN A 215 25.08 1.92 -19.42
CA GLN A 215 25.67 3.26 -19.32
C GLN A 215 25.37 3.90 -17.96
N LEU A 216 24.18 3.68 -17.41
CA LEU A 216 23.78 4.16 -16.08
C LEU A 216 24.38 3.35 -14.93
N GLY A 217 25.15 2.28 -15.20
CA GLY A 217 25.73 1.42 -14.18
C GLY A 217 24.73 0.54 -13.41
N ILE A 218 23.46 0.54 -13.82
CA ILE A 218 22.38 -0.26 -13.23
C ILE A 218 22.60 -1.75 -13.50
N ALA A 219 23.01 -2.10 -14.72
CA ALA A 219 23.33 -3.46 -15.09
C ALA A 219 24.77 -3.64 -15.55
N LYS A 220 25.28 -4.84 -15.27
CA LYS A 220 26.59 -5.30 -15.72
C LYS A 220 26.41 -6.70 -16.32
N GLY A 221 27.12 -6.94 -17.41
CA GLY A 221 27.29 -8.27 -17.97
C GLY A 221 28.30 -9.10 -17.19
N SER A 222 28.50 -10.34 -17.63
CA SER A 222 29.48 -11.28 -17.08
C SER A 222 30.28 -11.89 -18.23
N ASN A 223 31.61 -11.97 -18.09
CA ASN A 223 32.52 -12.51 -19.09
C ASN A 223 32.29 -11.92 -20.49
N GLY A 224 32.07 -10.60 -20.57
CA GLY A 224 31.81 -9.89 -21.83
C GLY A 224 30.42 -10.11 -22.45
N ASN A 225 29.50 -10.78 -21.76
CA ASN A 225 28.16 -11.08 -22.26
C ASN A 225 27.06 -10.49 -21.35
N PHE A 226 25.95 -10.05 -21.93
CA PHE A 226 24.78 -9.59 -21.19
C PHE A 226 23.76 -10.71 -20.93
N MET A 227 23.71 -11.71 -21.81
CA MET A 227 22.80 -12.85 -21.79
C MET A 227 21.32 -12.44 -21.94
N PRO A 228 20.93 -11.73 -23.02
CA PRO A 228 19.61 -11.11 -23.15
C PRO A 228 18.45 -12.11 -23.11
N GLU A 229 18.66 -13.34 -23.57
CA GLU A 229 17.65 -14.41 -23.60
C GLU A 229 17.50 -15.18 -22.29
N SER A 230 18.47 -15.06 -21.38
CA SER A 230 18.46 -15.82 -20.13
C SER A 230 17.38 -15.30 -19.18
N PRO A 231 16.69 -16.19 -18.45
CA PRO A 231 15.80 -15.78 -17.37
C PRO A 231 16.52 -14.97 -16.29
N THR A 232 15.82 -14.01 -15.72
CA THR A 232 16.28 -13.20 -14.58
C THR A 232 15.82 -13.85 -13.29
N THR A 233 16.70 -13.92 -12.30
CA THR A 233 16.36 -14.43 -10.97
C THR A 233 15.75 -13.33 -10.09
N ARG A 234 15.05 -13.73 -9.02
CA ARG A 234 14.50 -12.81 -8.02
C ARG A 234 15.56 -11.87 -7.43
N ALA A 235 16.74 -12.41 -7.09
CA ALA A 235 17.82 -11.61 -6.52
C ALA A 235 18.41 -10.64 -7.53
N GLN A 236 18.61 -11.07 -8.79
CA GLN A 236 19.12 -10.18 -9.84
C GLN A 236 18.16 -9.02 -10.11
N PHE A 237 16.86 -9.28 -10.22
CA PHE A 237 15.88 -8.21 -10.44
C PHE A 237 15.80 -7.24 -9.27
N SER A 238 15.88 -7.74 -8.04
CA SER A 238 15.99 -6.91 -6.82
C SER A 238 17.23 -6.02 -6.87
N ALA A 239 18.37 -6.57 -7.27
CA ALA A 239 19.61 -5.80 -7.43
C ALA A 239 19.51 -4.73 -8.53
N PHE A 240 18.77 -4.99 -9.61
CA PHE A 240 18.55 -3.97 -10.64
C PHE A 240 17.64 -2.84 -10.15
N ILE A 241 16.51 -3.15 -9.53
CA ILE A 241 15.63 -2.11 -8.94
C ILE A 241 16.42 -1.28 -7.92
N TYR A 242 17.17 -1.93 -7.02
CA TYR A 242 17.94 -1.23 -6.00
C TYR A 242 18.97 -0.25 -6.59
N ARG A 243 19.68 -0.66 -7.66
CA ARG A 243 20.62 0.25 -8.35
C ARG A 243 19.91 1.34 -9.13
N THR A 244 18.74 1.05 -9.70
CA THR A 244 17.92 2.08 -10.34
C THR A 244 17.49 3.13 -9.32
N LEU A 245 16.99 2.72 -8.14
CA LEU A 245 16.59 3.66 -7.09
C LEU A 245 17.75 4.53 -6.63
N GLN A 246 18.94 3.95 -6.39
CA GLN A 246 20.14 4.72 -6.06
C GLN A 246 20.53 5.70 -7.16
N TYR A 247 20.38 5.31 -8.43
CA TYR A 247 20.63 6.22 -9.54
C TYR A 247 19.66 7.40 -9.53
N MET A 248 18.36 7.15 -9.35
CA MET A 248 17.33 8.20 -9.30
C MET A 248 17.56 9.17 -8.13
N GLU A 249 17.87 8.63 -6.95
CA GLU A 249 18.21 9.41 -5.75
C GLU A 249 19.45 10.29 -6.00
N ALA A 250 20.49 9.74 -6.62
CA ALA A 250 21.70 10.49 -6.98
C ALA A 250 21.44 11.62 -8.00
N GLN A 251 20.36 11.55 -8.79
CA GLN A 251 19.92 12.62 -9.68
C GLN A 251 19.03 13.67 -8.99
N GLY A 252 18.79 13.55 -7.68
CA GLY A 252 17.93 14.48 -6.94
C GLY A 252 16.44 14.28 -7.22
N VAL A 253 16.04 13.11 -7.73
CA VAL A 253 14.62 12.74 -7.88
C VAL A 253 14.18 12.11 -6.56
N GLU A 254 13.77 12.93 -5.59
CA GLU A 254 13.40 12.48 -4.23
C GLU A 254 12.03 11.77 -4.16
N ASP A 255 11.15 11.93 -5.15
CA ASP A 255 9.80 11.32 -5.11
C ASP A 255 9.69 10.06 -5.98
N VAL A 256 10.11 8.92 -5.40
CA VAL A 256 9.44 7.65 -5.67
C VAL A 256 8.64 7.30 -4.42
N GLN A 257 7.60 8.09 -4.17
CA GLN A 257 6.73 7.93 -3.00
C GLN A 257 5.93 6.64 -3.12
N GLY A 258 6.07 5.77 -2.13
CA GLY A 258 5.32 4.52 -2.10
C GLY A 258 5.60 3.63 -0.90
N ALA A 259 5.68 4.19 0.32
CA ALA A 259 5.37 3.51 1.59
C ALA A 259 5.80 4.36 2.81
N GLU A 260 5.31 5.59 2.97
CA GLU A 260 5.50 6.31 4.25
C GLU A 260 4.41 7.34 4.52
N GLU A 261 3.15 6.89 4.63
CA GLU A 261 2.11 7.62 5.37
C GLU A 261 1.21 6.62 6.08
N ALA A 262 1.65 6.18 7.27
CA ALA A 262 0.80 5.58 8.30
C ALA A 262 1.60 5.50 9.61
N GLN A 263 1.94 6.65 10.20
CA GLN A 263 2.38 6.78 11.60
C GLN A 263 2.56 8.26 11.96
N ASP A 264 1.52 8.87 12.53
CA ASP A 264 1.56 9.71 13.73
C ASP A 264 0.24 10.47 13.84
N ASP A 265 -0.72 9.88 14.57
CA ASP A 265 -1.84 10.62 15.18
C ASP A 265 -2.33 9.84 16.42
N GLU A 266 -1.40 9.59 17.35
CA GLU A 266 -1.75 9.29 18.74
C GLU A 266 -0.74 9.98 19.67
N GLN A 267 -1.11 11.16 20.16
CA GLN A 267 -1.02 11.57 21.58
C GLN A 267 -1.27 13.07 21.68
N GLU A 268 -2.36 13.47 22.37
CA GLU A 268 -2.30 14.35 23.55
C GLU A 268 -3.72 14.70 24.04
N ILE A 269 -4.31 13.84 24.89
CA ILE A 269 -5.31 14.28 25.88
C ILE A 269 -5.09 13.50 27.18
N GLN A 270 -4.34 14.09 28.12
CA GLN A 270 -4.53 13.92 29.57
C GLN A 270 -4.28 15.32 30.18
N ASP A 271 -5.36 15.98 30.59
CA ASP A 271 -5.82 16.07 31.99
C ASP A 271 -5.14 17.23 32.72
N GLU A 272 -5.92 18.25 33.11
CA GLU A 272 -6.11 18.57 34.53
C GLU A 272 -7.06 19.78 34.76
N GLN A 273 -8.14 19.48 35.48
CA GLN A 273 -8.66 20.18 36.67
C GLN A 273 -9.11 21.65 36.59
N SER A 274 -10.43 21.82 36.77
CA SER A 274 -11.06 22.92 37.51
C SER A 274 -10.71 22.79 39.01
N PRO A 275 -10.62 23.87 39.82
CA PRO A 275 -11.83 24.53 40.34
C PRO A 275 -11.74 26.05 40.62
N ASP A 276 -12.86 26.71 40.28
CA ASP A 276 -13.68 27.58 41.13
C ASP A 276 -13.31 29.06 41.45
N THR A 277 -14.41 29.81 41.48
CA THR A 277 -14.79 31.02 42.22
C THR A 277 -14.38 32.45 41.79
N GLN A 278 -15.44 33.18 41.40
CA GLN A 278 -15.90 34.50 41.88
C GLN A 278 -15.65 35.80 41.08
N GLN A 279 -16.80 36.43 40.76
CA GLN A 279 -17.13 37.88 40.80
C GLN A 279 -16.46 38.81 39.76
N THR A 280 -17.08 39.83 39.15
CA THR A 280 -18.38 40.54 39.23
C THR A 280 -18.42 41.55 38.07
N GLU A 281 -19.62 42.07 37.73
CA GLU A 281 -19.85 43.42 37.13
C GLU A 281 -19.35 43.67 35.68
N ASP A 282 -19.95 44.50 34.82
CA ASP A 282 -21.22 45.20 34.73
C ASP A 282 -21.27 45.81 33.30
N THR A 283 -22.47 46.18 32.82
CA THR A 283 -22.76 47.21 31.79
C THR A 283 -22.48 47.01 30.27
N LYS A 284 -23.63 46.87 29.55
CA LYS A 284 -24.21 47.88 28.61
C LYS A 284 -23.77 47.91 27.12
N LYS A 285 -24.66 47.34 26.27
CA LYS A 285 -25.46 47.93 25.13
C LYS A 285 -24.91 49.23 24.46
N PRO A 286 -25.06 49.47 23.12
CA PRO A 286 -26.12 49.05 22.21
C PRO A 286 -25.79 48.28 20.94
#